data_AF-A0A6P6KK07-F1
#
_entry.id   AF-A0A6P6KK07-F1
#
_cell.length_a   1.000
_cell.length_b   1.000
_cell.length_c   1.000
_cell.angle_alpha   90.00
_cell.angle_beta   90.00
_cell.angle_gamma   90.00
#
_symmetry.space_group_name_H-M   'P 1'
#
loop_
_entity.id
_entity.type
_entity.pdbx_description
1 polymer ?
#
loop_
_entity_poly.entity_id
_entity_poly.type
_entity_poly.pdbx_seq_one_letter_code
_entity_poly.pdbx_strand_id
1 'polypeptide(L)'
;STDSDSSESSDSESSTSDSSREKKKRKKKGKKAKVVKRYKSVLEIFKRGSNMAEAFRKYGVDRNTIVQSAAIAELAIAAPEKYAEIHEKQEKGEKLSNITQKCQYAIMADENIANIIQTMKTDGKLLPIRK
;
A
#
# COMPACT_ATOMS: atom_id res chain seq x y z
N SER A 1 -60.75 24.98 29.45
CA SER A 1 -60.71 23.55 29.11
C SER A 1 -59.62 23.30 28.10
N THR A 2 -58.56 22.64 28.57
CA THR A 2 -57.58 21.72 27.95
C THR A 2 -56.23 22.00 28.59
N ASP A 3 -55.94 21.21 29.62
CA ASP A 3 -54.61 20.89 30.14
C ASP A 3 -53.69 20.30 29.06
N SER A 4 -52.38 20.39 29.31
CA SER A 4 -51.35 19.34 29.18
C SER A 4 -50.00 19.98 28.78
N ASP A 5 -49.01 20.04 29.70
CA ASP A 5 -47.99 19.00 30.00
C ASP A 5 -46.92 18.98 28.89
N SER A 6 -45.60 19.06 29.06
CA SER A 6 -44.65 18.69 30.11
C SER A 6 -43.28 19.32 29.70
N SER A 7 -42.41 19.74 30.64
CA SER A 7 -41.15 19.05 31.04
C SER A 7 -40.06 19.03 29.93
N GLU A 8 -38.76 19.29 30.10
CA GLU A 8 -37.81 18.90 31.15
C GLU A 8 -36.53 19.76 31.12
N SER A 9 -35.98 19.96 32.32
CA SER A 9 -34.65 20.48 32.63
C SER A 9 -33.52 19.55 32.15
N SER A 10 -32.30 20.07 32.02
CA SER A 10 -31.10 19.63 32.80
C SER A 10 -29.80 19.98 32.06
N ASP A 11 -29.09 20.99 32.56
CA ASP A 11 -27.64 21.06 32.50
C ASP A 11 -27.06 19.85 33.24
N SER A 12 -26.14 19.11 32.62
CA SER A 12 -25.18 18.29 33.37
C SER A 12 -23.92 17.90 32.57
N GLU A 13 -22.86 18.64 32.89
CA GLU A 13 -21.50 18.21 33.26
C GLU A 13 -20.69 17.18 32.43
N SER A 14 -19.44 17.61 32.19
CA SER A 14 -18.21 16.89 32.56
C SER A 14 -17.65 15.80 31.63
N SER A 15 -16.51 16.17 31.03
CA SER A 15 -15.22 15.47 31.16
C SER A 15 -15.17 13.95 30.89
N THR A 16 -14.45 13.57 29.85
CA THR A 16 -13.06 13.07 29.95
C THR A 16 -12.71 12.15 28.77
N SER A 17 -11.40 12.00 28.57
CA SER A 17 -10.77 10.74 28.14
C SER A 17 -10.63 10.48 26.64
N ASP A 18 -9.51 11.00 26.11
CA ASP A 18 -8.46 10.17 25.50
C ASP A 18 -8.93 8.91 24.75
N SER A 19 -9.17 9.02 23.45
CA SER A 19 -9.19 7.83 22.58
C SER A 19 -8.54 8.06 21.22
N SER A 20 -7.56 8.99 21.16
CA SER A 20 -6.83 9.27 19.92
C SER A 20 -5.59 8.38 19.71
N ARG A 21 -5.31 7.42 20.62
CA ARG A 21 -4.07 6.60 20.57
C ARG A 21 -4.21 5.22 19.92
N GLU A 22 -5.43 4.67 19.79
CA GLU A 22 -5.64 3.32 19.24
C GLU A 22 -5.85 3.26 17.71
N LYS A 23 -6.39 4.31 17.07
CA LYS A 23 -6.68 4.30 15.61
C LYS A 23 -5.43 4.34 14.71
N LYS A 24 -4.23 4.59 15.26
CA LYS A 24 -2.97 4.71 14.49
C LYS A 24 -2.26 3.38 14.21
N LYS A 25 -2.51 2.32 14.99
CA LYS A 25 -1.78 1.04 14.86
C LYS A 25 -2.34 0.13 13.76
N ARG A 26 -3.67 0.05 13.61
CA ARG A 26 -4.34 -0.76 12.56
C ARG A 26 -4.14 -0.20 11.14
N LYS A 27 -4.00 1.12 10.97
CA LYS A 27 -3.80 1.75 9.66
C LYS A 27 -2.40 1.50 9.04
N LYS A 28 -1.37 1.14 9.83
CA LYS A 28 0.02 1.04 9.36
C LYS A 28 0.36 -0.30 8.71
N LYS A 29 -0.14 -1.43 9.25
CA LYS A 29 -0.01 -2.77 8.62
C LYS A 29 -0.75 -2.85 7.28
N GLY A 30 -1.89 -2.17 7.15
CA GLY A 30 -2.69 -2.17 5.91
C GLY A 30 -2.09 -1.40 4.74
N LYS A 31 -1.14 -0.47 4.95
CA LYS A 31 -0.59 0.35 3.85
C LYS A 31 0.32 -0.44 2.90
N LYS A 32 1.02 -1.46 3.38
CA LYS A 32 1.99 -2.24 2.60
C LYS A 32 1.35 -3.35 1.78
N ALA A 33 0.43 -4.11 2.39
CA ALA A 33 -0.41 -5.06 1.66
C ALA A 33 -1.20 -4.35 0.54
N LYS A 34 -1.58 -3.08 0.76
CA LYS A 34 -2.18 -2.23 -0.27
C LYS A 34 -1.23 -1.93 -1.44
N VAL A 35 0.09 -1.88 -1.27
CA VAL A 35 1.05 -1.64 -2.37
C VAL A 35 1.01 -2.80 -3.36
N VAL A 36 1.24 -4.03 -2.89
CA VAL A 36 1.27 -5.22 -3.75
C VAL A 36 -0.10 -5.45 -4.40
N LYS A 37 -1.19 -5.31 -3.62
CA LYS A 37 -2.56 -5.42 -4.14
C LYS A 37 -2.83 -4.39 -5.23
N ARG A 38 -2.47 -3.13 -4.99
CA ARG A 38 -2.63 -2.04 -5.95
C ARG A 38 -1.86 -2.30 -7.23
N TYR A 39 -0.61 -2.70 -7.12
CA TYR A 39 0.24 -3.02 -8.28
C TYR A 39 -0.38 -4.14 -9.12
N LYS A 40 -0.83 -5.23 -8.48
CA LYS A 40 -1.50 -6.35 -9.17
C LYS A 40 -2.79 -5.92 -9.87
N SER A 41 -3.62 -5.08 -9.26
CA SER A 41 -4.84 -4.58 -9.91
C SER A 41 -4.55 -3.70 -11.11
N VAL A 42 -3.54 -2.82 -11.04
CA VAL A 42 -3.12 -2.02 -12.20
C VAL A 42 -2.58 -2.94 -13.31
N LEU A 43 -1.83 -3.98 -12.95
CA LEU A 43 -1.36 -4.99 -13.89
C LEU A 43 -2.49 -5.71 -14.60
N GLU A 44 -3.55 -6.09 -13.89
CA GLU A 44 -4.73 -6.72 -14.50
C GLU A 44 -5.43 -5.80 -15.50
N ILE A 45 -5.54 -4.50 -15.20
CA ILE A 45 -6.13 -3.52 -16.12
C ILE A 45 -5.23 -3.35 -17.36
N PHE A 46 -3.92 -3.26 -17.16
CA PHE A 46 -2.94 -3.19 -18.26
C PHE A 46 -3.01 -4.41 -19.18
N LYS A 47 -3.10 -5.62 -18.60
CA LYS A 47 -3.24 -6.88 -19.35
C LYS A 47 -4.48 -6.95 -20.24
N ARG A 48 -5.53 -6.18 -19.95
CA ARG A 48 -6.76 -6.09 -20.78
C ARG A 48 -6.61 -5.16 -21.99
N GLY A 49 -5.38 -4.86 -22.40
CA GLY A 49 -5.08 -4.05 -23.59
C GLY A 49 -5.10 -2.54 -23.35
N SER A 50 -5.16 -2.08 -22.10
CA SER A 50 -5.03 -0.66 -21.78
C SER A 50 -3.55 -0.26 -21.72
N ASN A 51 -3.20 0.93 -22.21
CA ASN A 51 -1.87 1.48 -21.98
C ASN A 51 -1.66 1.84 -20.49
N MET A 52 -0.41 2.02 -20.07
CA MET A 52 -0.07 2.30 -18.67
C MET A 52 -0.81 3.49 -18.07
N ALA A 53 -0.84 4.62 -18.79
CA ALA A 53 -1.49 5.84 -18.31
C ALA A 53 -2.99 5.61 -18.07
N GLU A 54 -3.65 4.90 -18.98
CA GLU A 54 -5.05 4.54 -18.85
C GLU A 54 -5.29 3.54 -17.71
N ALA A 55 -4.40 2.56 -17.52
CA ALA A 55 -4.50 1.62 -16.40
C ALA A 55 -4.40 2.34 -15.05
N PHE A 56 -3.49 3.31 -14.91
CA PHE A 56 -3.39 4.15 -13.70
C PHE A 56 -4.65 4.99 -13.47
N ARG A 57 -5.17 5.66 -14.52
CA ARG A 57 -6.41 6.45 -14.46
C ARG A 57 -7.63 5.60 -14.10
N LYS A 58 -7.82 4.45 -14.75
CA LYS A 58 -8.94 3.51 -14.51
C LYS A 58 -8.94 2.98 -13.08
N TYR A 59 -7.76 2.67 -12.55
CA TYR A 59 -7.64 2.27 -11.14
C TYR A 59 -7.83 3.45 -10.17
N GLY A 60 -7.55 4.68 -10.61
CA GLY A 60 -7.60 5.88 -9.77
C GLY A 60 -6.36 6.07 -8.91
N VAL A 61 -5.17 5.73 -9.43
CA VAL A 61 -3.88 5.94 -8.76
C VAL A 61 -2.96 6.81 -9.59
N ASP A 62 -2.23 7.70 -8.93
CA ASP A 62 -1.12 8.44 -9.52
C ASP A 62 0.05 7.51 -9.92
N ARG A 63 0.68 7.82 -11.07
CA ARG A 63 1.82 7.04 -11.58
C ARG A 63 2.99 7.03 -10.59
N ASN A 64 3.36 8.17 -10.01
CA ASN A 64 4.49 8.25 -9.10
C ASN A 64 4.26 7.40 -7.86
N THR A 65 3.01 7.28 -7.40
CA THR A 65 2.68 6.38 -6.29
C THR A 65 3.01 4.92 -6.61
N ILE A 66 2.72 4.47 -7.84
CA ILE A 66 3.08 3.11 -8.27
C ILE A 66 4.59 2.99 -8.45
N VAL A 67 5.24 3.94 -9.13
CA VAL A 67 6.69 3.94 -9.40
C VAL A 67 7.49 3.88 -8.09
N GLN A 68 7.15 4.74 -7.10
CA GLN A 68 7.82 4.81 -5.80
C GLN A 68 7.64 3.57 -4.93
N SER A 69 6.67 2.72 -5.25
CA SER A 69 6.41 1.48 -4.49
C SER A 69 6.54 0.22 -5.34
N ALA A 70 6.97 0.36 -6.60
CA ALA A 70 7.13 -0.74 -7.55
C ALA A 70 8.17 -1.74 -7.06
N ALA A 71 9.31 -1.29 -6.50
CA ALA A 71 10.36 -2.18 -6.00
C ALA A 71 9.85 -3.19 -4.96
N ILE A 72 8.92 -2.76 -4.09
CA ILE A 72 8.30 -3.63 -3.10
C ILE A 72 7.46 -4.71 -3.79
N ALA A 73 6.64 -4.32 -4.77
CA ALA A 73 5.77 -5.25 -5.49
C ALA A 73 6.56 -6.19 -6.40
N GLU A 74 7.57 -5.68 -7.12
CA GLU A 74 8.46 -6.45 -7.99
C GLU A 74 9.20 -7.52 -7.18
N LEU A 75 9.82 -7.14 -6.06
CA LEU A 75 10.50 -8.10 -5.20
C LEU A 75 9.52 -9.11 -4.58
N ALA A 76 8.36 -8.66 -4.11
CA ALA A 76 7.35 -9.55 -3.54
C ALA A 76 6.79 -10.58 -4.53
N ILE A 77 6.85 -10.29 -5.83
CA ILE A 77 6.38 -11.18 -6.91
C ILE A 77 7.51 -12.06 -7.45
N ALA A 78 8.71 -11.50 -7.65
CA ALA A 78 9.84 -12.21 -8.24
C ALA A 78 10.62 -13.06 -7.23
N ALA A 79 10.76 -12.58 -5.99
CA ALA A 79 11.51 -13.23 -4.93
C ALA A 79 10.78 -13.06 -3.58
N PRO A 80 9.66 -13.78 -3.37
CA PRO A 80 8.84 -13.64 -2.16
C PRO A 80 9.62 -13.97 -0.88
N GLU A 81 10.60 -14.88 -0.95
CA GLU A 81 11.48 -15.23 0.18
C GLU A 81 12.32 -14.03 0.63
N LYS A 82 12.99 -13.35 -0.32
CA LYS A 82 13.75 -12.12 -0.01
C LYS A 82 12.87 -10.99 0.48
N TYR A 83 11.66 -10.87 -0.05
CA TYR A 83 10.69 -9.90 0.47
C TYR A 83 10.29 -10.23 1.92
N ALA A 84 10.08 -11.50 2.25
CA ALA A 84 9.77 -11.94 3.62
C ALA A 84 10.91 -11.62 4.59
N GLU A 85 12.16 -11.91 4.22
CA GLU A 85 13.36 -11.56 5.02
C GLU A 85 13.42 -10.05 5.34
N ILE A 86 13.19 -9.19 4.34
CA ILE A 86 13.19 -7.73 4.54
C ILE A 86 12.01 -7.30 5.42
N HIS A 87 10.86 -7.94 5.26
CA HIS A 87 9.66 -7.65 6.03
C HIS A 87 9.77 -8.10 7.50
N GLU A 88 10.45 -9.20 7.78
CA GLU A 88 10.73 -9.70 9.13
C GLU A 88 11.74 -8.83 9.88
N LYS A 89 12.81 -8.42 9.20
CA LYS A 89 13.83 -7.48 9.74
C LYS A 89 13.30 -6.05 9.87
N GLN A 90 12.03 -5.83 9.54
CA GLN A 90 11.48 -4.51 9.48
C GLN A 90 11.09 -3.99 10.86
N GLU A 91 11.58 -2.80 11.21
CA GLU A 91 11.23 -2.15 12.46
C GLU A 91 9.77 -1.68 12.48
N LYS A 92 9.17 -1.76 13.68
CA LYS A 92 7.79 -1.35 13.91
C LYS A 92 7.66 0.16 13.75
N GLY A 93 7.12 0.56 12.61
CA GLY A 93 6.81 1.95 12.30
C GLY A 93 7.71 2.59 11.25
N GLU A 94 8.63 1.83 10.68
CA GLU A 94 9.47 2.22 9.55
C GLU A 94 8.63 2.78 8.38
N LYS A 95 9.15 3.84 7.74
CA LYS A 95 8.51 4.54 6.63
C LYS A 95 8.49 3.66 5.38
N LEU A 96 7.46 3.82 4.55
CA LEU A 96 7.32 3.05 3.31
C LEU A 96 8.50 3.28 2.35
N SER A 97 9.01 4.52 2.28
CA SER A 97 10.19 4.90 1.48
C SER A 97 11.42 4.06 1.81
N ASN A 98 11.70 3.85 3.10
CA ASN A 98 12.88 3.10 3.55
C ASN A 98 12.75 1.62 3.17
N ILE A 99 11.54 1.06 3.26
CA ILE A 99 11.26 -0.31 2.82
C ILE A 99 11.46 -0.42 1.31
N THR A 100 10.96 0.54 0.53
CA THR A 100 11.20 0.58 -0.92
C THR A 100 12.69 0.59 -1.23
N GLN A 101 13.47 1.41 -0.53
CA GLN A 101 14.92 1.48 -0.71
C GLN A 101 15.58 0.15 -0.39
N LYS A 102 15.25 -0.49 0.75
CA LYS A 102 15.75 -1.83 1.10
C LYS A 102 15.42 -2.87 0.02
N CYS A 103 14.19 -2.89 -0.49
CA CYS A 103 13.81 -3.78 -1.59
C CYS A 103 14.60 -3.48 -2.87
N GLN A 104 14.82 -2.20 -3.18
CA GLN A 104 15.63 -1.81 -4.34
C GLN A 104 17.08 -2.26 -4.20
N TYR A 105 17.69 -2.09 -3.03
CA TYR A 105 19.04 -2.60 -2.77
C TYR A 105 19.11 -4.12 -2.89
N ALA A 106 18.11 -4.85 -2.39
CA ALA A 106 18.07 -6.30 -2.53
C ALA A 106 17.97 -6.76 -3.99
N ILE A 107 17.20 -6.05 -4.83
CA ILE A 107 17.14 -6.31 -6.27
C ILE A 107 18.48 -5.99 -6.95
N MET A 108 19.14 -4.90 -6.56
CA MET A 108 20.42 -4.49 -7.15
C MET A 108 21.60 -5.36 -6.71
N ALA A 109 21.53 -5.93 -5.51
CA ALA A 109 22.57 -6.79 -4.96
C ALA A 109 22.55 -8.22 -5.53
N ASP A 110 21.41 -8.66 -6.07
CA ASP A 110 21.24 -10.00 -6.63
C ASP A 110 20.83 -9.92 -8.11
N GLU A 111 21.79 -10.16 -8.99
CA GLU A 111 21.59 -10.13 -10.44
C GLU A 111 20.55 -11.16 -10.90
N ASN A 112 20.40 -12.29 -10.21
CA ASN A 112 19.39 -13.28 -10.57
C ASN A 112 17.99 -12.71 -10.34
N ILE A 113 17.76 -12.03 -9.22
CA ILE A 113 16.48 -11.37 -8.93
C ILE A 113 16.22 -10.26 -9.95
N ALA A 114 17.22 -9.47 -10.31
CA ALA A 114 17.09 -8.44 -11.34
C ALA A 114 16.70 -9.04 -12.70
N ASN A 115 17.35 -10.14 -13.11
CA ASN A 115 17.05 -10.85 -14.36
C ASN A 115 15.66 -11.48 -14.36
N ILE A 116 15.23 -12.08 -13.25
CA ILE A 116 13.87 -12.60 -13.08
C ILE A 116 12.86 -11.46 -13.23
N ILE A 117 13.07 -10.33 -12.56
CA ILE A 117 12.18 -9.16 -12.67
C ILE A 117 12.10 -8.67 -14.12
N GLN A 118 13.22 -8.60 -14.83
CA GLN A 118 13.27 -8.19 -16.22
C GLN A 118 12.45 -9.15 -17.11
N THR A 119 12.65 -10.46 -16.94
CA THR A 119 11.90 -11.50 -17.65
C THR A 119 10.42 -11.43 -17.33
N MET A 120 10.05 -11.20 -16.07
CA MET A 120 8.65 -11.06 -15.67
C MET A 120 8.01 -9.78 -16.24
N LYS A 121 8.77 -8.70 -16.48
CA LYS A 121 8.28 -7.51 -17.18
C LYS A 121 8.01 -7.80 -18.66
N THR A 122 8.88 -8.56 -19.33
CA THR A 122 8.67 -8.95 -20.73
C THR A 122 7.52 -9.94 -20.90
N ASP A 123 7.36 -10.87 -19.96
CA ASP A 123 6.24 -11.82 -19.91
C ASP A 123 4.89 -11.17 -19.57
N GLY A 124 4.87 -9.88 -19.23
CA GLY A 124 3.69 -9.19 -18.73
C GLY A 124 3.23 -9.67 -17.34
N LYS A 125 4.07 -10.39 -16.59
CA LYS A 125 3.82 -10.76 -15.17
C LYS A 125 4.12 -9.61 -14.20
N LEU A 126 4.84 -8.59 -14.65
CA LEU A 126 5.07 -7.33 -13.96
C LEU A 126 4.74 -6.15 -14.89
N LEU A 127 4.47 -4.99 -14.29
CA LEU A 127 4.27 -3.76 -15.06
C LEU A 127 5.64 -3.33 -15.64
N PRO A 128 5.76 -3.07 -16.96
CA PRO A 128 6.98 -2.50 -17.56
C PRO A 128 7.18 -1.02 -17.16
N ILE A 129 7.38 -0.76 -15.87
CA ILE A 129 7.67 0.56 -15.32
C ILE A 129 9.18 0.71 -15.25
N ARG A 130 9.68 1.74 -15.93
CA ARG A 130 11.05 2.24 -15.77
C ARG A 130 11.04 3.29 -14.67
N LYS A 131 12.05 3.24 -13.79
CA LYS A 131 12.27 4.27 -12.76
C LYS A 131 12.95 5.48 -13.37
#